data_AF-A0A8J2XFY8-F1
#
_entry.id   AF-A0A8J2XFY8-F1
#
_cell.length_a   1.000
_cell.length_b   1.000
_cell.length_c   1.000
_cell.angle_alpha   90.00
_cell.angle_beta   90.00
_cell.angle_gamma   90.00
#
_symmetry.space_group_name_H-M   'P 1'
#
loop_
_entity.id
_entity.type
_entity.pdbx_description
1 polymer ?
#
loop_
_entity_poly.entity_id
_entity_poly.type
_entity_poly.pdbx_seq_one_letter_code
_entity_poly.pdbx_strand_id
1 'polypeptide(L)'
;MRHIKSTFILMLSCLTIVGLFPQFSYASDNSITPQACPEAGSYITSYRSHTTSKKTEFTHYATNNSNSTDTVTRTVSISHSATVNIGGEASFKVLASGAKISANVGYGFNGTKSLSTTWSIPKGKWKLTAGSCWVKSTGTRYKVVPPCKNTNPTTVTANYTYATWSDKVKQ
;
A
#
# COMPACT_ATOMS: atom_id res chain seq x y z
N MET A 1 46.43 -39.55 40.34
CA MET A 1 45.68 -38.32 40.64
C MET A 1 45.11 -38.43 42.04
N ARG A 2 45.64 -37.63 42.96
CA ARG A 2 45.42 -37.68 44.41
C ARG A 2 44.35 -36.69 44.85
N HIS A 3 43.57 -37.12 45.83
CA HIS A 3 42.67 -36.33 46.68
C HIS A 3 43.30 -35.05 47.23
N ILE A 4 42.49 -33.99 47.32
CA ILE A 4 42.47 -33.07 48.47
C ILE A 4 40.99 -32.79 48.82
N LYS A 5 40.64 -33.08 50.07
CA LYS A 5 39.40 -32.73 50.79
C LYS A 5 39.60 -31.40 51.54
N SER A 6 38.53 -30.93 52.20
CA SER A 6 38.49 -29.95 53.32
C SER A 6 38.26 -28.50 52.85
N THR A 7 37.45 -27.61 53.46
CA THR A 7 36.69 -27.52 54.72
C THR A 7 35.78 -26.26 54.53
N PHE A 8 34.46 -26.27 54.80
CA PHE A 8 33.77 -25.97 56.06
C PHE A 8 33.55 -24.45 56.40
N ILE A 9 32.25 -24.08 56.46
CA ILE A 9 31.58 -23.07 57.32
C ILE A 9 31.83 -21.57 57.09
N LEU A 10 30.77 -20.80 56.79
CA LEU A 10 30.08 -19.94 57.78
C LEU A 10 28.75 -19.39 57.23
N MET A 11 27.66 -19.66 57.95
CA MET A 11 26.38 -18.94 57.82
C MET A 11 26.59 -17.49 58.25
N LEU A 12 26.09 -16.55 57.47
CA LEU A 12 25.75 -15.23 57.98
C LEU A 12 24.42 -14.79 57.38
N SER A 13 23.39 -14.84 58.22
CA SER A 13 22.07 -14.28 58.02
C SER A 13 22.18 -12.78 57.71
N CYS A 14 21.67 -12.37 56.55
CA CYS A 14 21.40 -10.97 56.27
C CYS A 14 19.88 -10.79 56.17
N LEU A 15 19.29 -10.25 57.24
CA LEU A 15 17.96 -9.65 57.20
C LEU A 15 18.01 -8.48 56.20
N THR A 16 17.30 -8.59 55.08
CA THR A 16 16.97 -7.42 54.25
C THR A 16 15.51 -7.05 54.44
N ILE A 17 15.37 -5.88 55.07
CA ILE A 17 14.18 -5.11 55.38
C ILE A 17 13.27 -4.96 54.15
N VAL A 18 11.99 -5.29 54.33
CA VAL A 18 10.92 -5.00 53.37
C VAL A 18 10.72 -3.48 53.35
N GLY A 19 11.32 -2.81 52.37
CA GLY A 19 11.06 -1.40 52.09
C GLY A 19 9.70 -1.24 51.42
N LEU A 20 8.71 -0.74 52.18
CA LEU A 20 7.51 -0.13 51.63
C LEU A 20 7.92 1.11 50.83
N PHE A 21 7.96 1.01 49.50
CA PHE A 21 7.96 2.18 48.63
C PHE A 21 6.50 2.56 48.35
N PRO A 22 6.06 3.80 48.65
CA PRO A 22 4.79 4.28 48.12
C PRO A 22 4.90 4.31 46.59
N GLN A 23 4.00 3.59 45.92
CA GLN A 23 3.78 3.73 44.48
C GLN A 23 3.25 5.15 44.24
N PHE A 24 4.12 6.06 43.83
CA PHE A 24 3.69 7.29 43.18
C PHE A 24 3.10 6.91 41.82
N SER A 25 1.78 6.82 41.77
CA SER A 25 1.03 6.79 40.53
C SER A 25 1.22 8.14 39.85
N TYR A 26 2.12 8.20 38.87
CA TYR A 26 2.14 9.30 37.91
C TYR A 26 0.84 9.23 37.12
N ALA A 27 -0.08 10.17 37.38
CA ALA A 27 -1.12 10.48 36.44
C ALA A 27 -0.42 10.87 35.13
N SER A 28 -0.61 10.08 34.06
CA SER A 28 -0.16 10.51 32.74
C SER A 28 -0.95 11.75 32.38
N ASP A 29 -0.28 12.89 32.38
CA ASP A 29 -0.80 14.14 31.84
C ASP A 29 -1.07 13.89 30.35
N ASN A 30 -2.31 13.51 30.04
CA ASN A 30 -2.81 13.47 28.68
C ASN A 30 -2.98 14.92 28.26
N SER A 31 -1.87 15.58 27.92
CA SER A 31 -1.89 16.89 27.30
C SER A 31 -2.64 16.75 25.98
N ILE A 32 -3.92 17.12 25.97
CA ILE A 32 -4.70 17.27 24.75
C ILE A 32 -4.12 18.49 24.05
N THR A 33 -3.09 18.31 23.22
CA THR A 33 -2.62 19.39 22.35
C THR A 33 -3.80 19.75 21.44
N PRO A 34 -4.31 21.00 21.48
CA PRO A 34 -5.40 21.37 20.59
C PRO A 34 -4.90 21.21 19.16
N GLN A 35 -5.63 20.41 18.37
CA GLN A 35 -5.31 20.22 16.96
C GLN A 35 -5.39 21.58 16.28
N ALA A 36 -4.22 22.13 15.92
CA ALA A 36 -4.14 23.44 15.29
C ALA A 36 -4.95 23.42 13.98
N CYS A 37 -5.76 24.46 13.79
CA CYS A 37 -6.47 24.68 12.55
C CYS A 37 -5.47 24.79 11.40
N PRO A 38 -5.69 24.11 10.27
CA PRO A 38 -4.90 24.36 9.07
C PRO A 38 -5.00 25.84 8.68
N GLU A 39 -3.94 26.36 8.05
CA GLU A 39 -3.89 27.77 7.63
C GLU A 39 -5.10 28.14 6.78
N ALA A 40 -5.74 29.27 7.09
CA ALA A 40 -6.86 29.78 6.30
C ALA A 40 -6.41 30.07 4.86
N GLY A 41 -7.23 29.68 3.88
CA GLY A 41 -6.89 29.76 2.46
C GLY A 41 -6.23 28.49 1.91
N SER A 42 -5.77 27.57 2.78
CA SER A 42 -5.26 26.26 2.38
C SER A 42 -6.39 25.32 1.92
N TYR A 43 -6.00 24.15 1.41
CA TYR A 43 -6.91 23.10 1.01
C TYR A 43 -6.61 21.80 1.72
N ILE A 44 -7.67 21.13 2.19
CA ILE A 44 -7.59 19.77 2.71
C ILE A 44 -8.33 18.82 1.76
N THR A 45 -7.89 17.57 1.73
CA THR A 45 -8.56 16.49 0.97
C THR A 45 -8.99 15.41 1.95
N SER A 46 -10.22 14.93 1.81
CA SER A 46 -10.69 13.73 2.48
C SER A 46 -10.91 12.62 1.46
N TYR A 47 -10.54 11.39 1.82
CA TYR A 47 -10.89 10.20 1.05
C TYR A 47 -12.35 9.81 1.28
N ARG A 48 -13.01 9.27 0.26
CA ARG A 48 -14.38 8.76 0.36
C ARG A 48 -14.49 7.30 -0.02
N SER A 49 -14.04 6.94 -1.21
CA SER A 49 -14.19 5.57 -1.75
C SER A 49 -13.21 5.32 -2.87
N HIS A 50 -13.09 4.05 -3.28
CA HIS A 50 -12.40 3.68 -4.51
C HIS A 50 -13.16 2.58 -5.24
N THR A 51 -12.83 2.42 -6.51
CA THR A 51 -13.18 1.25 -7.31
C THR A 51 -11.94 0.70 -8.00
N THR A 52 -11.95 -0.58 -8.30
CA THR A 52 -10.89 -1.24 -9.07
C THR A 52 -11.44 -1.75 -10.40
N SER A 53 -10.62 -1.73 -11.44
CA SER A 53 -10.95 -2.31 -12.73
C SER A 53 -9.73 -2.95 -13.39
N LYS A 54 -9.97 -3.74 -14.43
CA LYS A 54 -8.91 -4.29 -15.29
C LYS A 54 -9.09 -3.77 -16.70
N LYS A 55 -7.99 -3.47 -17.37
CA LYS A 55 -7.93 -3.14 -18.80
C LYS A 55 -7.08 -4.19 -19.48
N THR A 56 -7.65 -4.90 -20.45
CA THR A 56 -6.88 -5.78 -21.35
C THR A 56 -6.21 -4.94 -22.43
N GLU A 57 -4.91 -5.10 -22.60
CA GLU A 57 -4.11 -4.30 -23.52
C GLU A 57 -3.36 -5.15 -24.53
N PHE A 58 -3.24 -6.45 -24.23
CA PHE A 58 -2.67 -7.44 -25.12
C PHE A 58 -3.58 -8.65 -25.22
N THR A 59 -3.71 -9.19 -26.42
CA THR A 59 -4.37 -10.46 -26.68
C THR A 59 -3.64 -11.20 -27.79
N HIS A 60 -3.35 -12.48 -27.59
CA HIS A 60 -2.74 -13.35 -28.58
C HIS A 60 -3.38 -14.74 -28.51
N TYR A 61 -3.54 -15.41 -29.65
CA TYR A 61 -4.02 -16.78 -29.72
C TYR A 61 -2.86 -17.70 -30.06
N ALA A 62 -2.64 -18.70 -29.21
CA ALA A 62 -1.61 -19.72 -29.38
C ALA A 62 -2.27 -21.08 -29.61
N THR A 63 -1.66 -21.90 -30.46
CA THR A 63 -2.08 -23.28 -30.69
C THR A 63 -0.88 -24.19 -30.53
N ASN A 64 -1.03 -25.23 -29.72
CA ASN A 64 -0.05 -26.29 -29.61
C ASN A 64 -0.70 -27.63 -30.01
N ASN A 65 -0.20 -28.24 -31.08
CA ASN A 65 -0.70 -29.53 -31.58
C ASN A 65 0.10 -30.73 -31.02
N SER A 66 1.22 -30.47 -30.34
CA SER A 66 2.05 -31.49 -29.69
C SER A 66 1.41 -32.00 -28.40
N ASN A 67 1.82 -33.19 -27.96
CA ASN A 67 1.51 -33.72 -26.63
C ASN A 67 2.44 -33.14 -25.54
N SER A 68 3.55 -32.50 -25.93
CA SER A 68 4.43 -31.76 -25.01
C SER A 68 3.90 -30.35 -24.76
N THR A 69 4.22 -29.76 -23.61
CA THR A 69 3.92 -28.35 -23.32
C THR A 69 4.92 -27.44 -24.05
N ASP A 70 4.42 -26.41 -24.71
CA ASP A 70 5.20 -25.36 -25.39
C ASP A 70 5.24 -24.08 -24.52
N THR A 71 6.00 -23.06 -24.94
CA THR A 71 6.08 -21.76 -24.27
C THR A 71 5.98 -20.62 -25.27
N VAL A 72 5.15 -19.63 -24.97
CA VAL A 72 5.05 -18.39 -25.75
C VAL A 72 5.51 -17.23 -24.88
N THR A 73 6.50 -16.49 -25.35
CA THR A 73 6.98 -15.25 -24.70
C THR A 73 6.71 -14.05 -25.60
N ARG A 74 6.16 -12.97 -25.04
CA ARG A 74 5.89 -11.72 -25.76
C ARG A 74 6.26 -10.52 -24.91
N THR A 75 6.88 -9.52 -25.55
CA THR A 75 6.97 -8.17 -24.99
C THR A 75 5.65 -7.45 -25.22
N VAL A 76 4.97 -7.09 -24.13
CA VAL A 76 3.67 -6.43 -24.13
C VAL A 76 3.80 -5.01 -23.59
N SER A 77 3.13 -4.05 -24.23
CA SER A 77 3.09 -2.66 -23.77
C SER A 77 1.84 -2.44 -22.93
N ILE A 78 2.02 -2.16 -21.64
CA ILE A 78 0.95 -2.01 -20.65
C ILE A 78 0.91 -0.56 -20.18
N SER A 79 -0.27 0.02 -20.04
CA SER A 79 -0.43 1.38 -19.55
C SER A 79 -0.16 1.44 -18.06
N HIS A 80 0.54 2.50 -17.64
CA HIS A 80 0.74 2.88 -16.25
C HIS A 80 0.39 4.34 -16.08
N SER A 81 -0.31 4.66 -14.99
CA SER A 81 -0.68 6.04 -14.69
C SER A 81 -0.74 6.25 -13.18
N ALA A 82 -0.48 7.47 -12.74
CA ALA A 82 -0.75 7.92 -11.38
C ALA A 82 -1.04 9.42 -11.39
N THR A 83 -2.31 9.78 -11.54
CA THR A 83 -2.74 11.17 -11.70
C THR A 83 -3.90 11.52 -10.78
N VAL A 84 -4.09 12.82 -10.54
CA VAL A 84 -5.26 13.37 -9.87
C VAL A 84 -5.79 14.54 -10.70
N ASN A 85 -7.10 14.75 -10.72
CA ASN A 85 -7.69 15.85 -11.48
C ASN A 85 -7.40 17.24 -10.89
N ILE A 86 -7.34 17.36 -9.55
CA ILE A 86 -7.07 18.61 -8.83
C ILE A 86 -6.28 18.34 -7.53
N GLY A 87 -5.58 19.36 -7.04
CA GLY A 87 -4.89 19.32 -5.74
C GLY A 87 -3.51 18.66 -5.74
N GLY A 88 -3.07 18.13 -6.88
CA GLY A 88 -1.70 17.67 -7.08
C GLY A 88 -1.31 16.45 -6.25
N GLU A 89 -0.01 16.26 -6.04
CA GLU A 89 0.54 15.09 -5.34
C GLU A 89 -0.02 14.92 -3.92
N ALA A 90 -0.30 16.01 -3.20
CA ALA A 90 -0.85 15.96 -1.85
C ALA A 90 -2.24 15.28 -1.83
N SER A 91 -3.15 15.72 -2.71
CA SER A 91 -4.46 15.09 -2.85
C SER A 91 -4.33 13.65 -3.34
N PHE A 92 -3.43 13.37 -4.28
CA PHE A 92 -3.16 12.01 -4.75
C PHE A 92 -2.75 11.08 -3.60
N LYS A 93 -1.78 11.49 -2.76
CA LYS A 93 -1.30 10.69 -1.61
C LYS A 93 -2.42 10.40 -0.61
N VAL A 94 -3.25 11.40 -0.29
CA VAL A 94 -4.41 11.19 0.60
C VAL A 94 -5.37 10.16 0.01
N LEU A 95 -5.69 10.25 -1.28
CA LEU A 95 -6.63 9.34 -1.93
C LEU A 95 -6.06 7.93 -2.10
N ALA A 96 -4.79 7.79 -2.45
CA ALA A 96 -4.11 6.50 -2.58
C ALA A 96 -3.96 5.81 -1.21
N SER A 97 -3.57 6.58 -0.17
CA SER A 97 -3.48 6.08 1.20
C SER A 97 -4.86 5.68 1.75
N GLY A 98 -5.89 6.46 1.49
CA GLY A 98 -7.26 6.16 1.93
C GLY A 98 -7.83 4.90 1.27
N ALA A 99 -7.49 4.66 -0.01
CA ALA A 99 -7.83 3.42 -0.70
C ALA A 99 -7.02 2.21 -0.21
N LYS A 100 -5.90 2.42 0.50
CA LYS A 100 -4.96 1.39 0.95
C LYS A 100 -4.41 0.53 -0.21
N ILE A 101 -4.29 1.13 -1.39
CA ILE A 101 -3.74 0.50 -2.59
C ILE A 101 -2.68 1.42 -3.16
N SER A 102 -1.42 0.97 -3.15
CA SER A 102 -0.29 1.74 -3.68
C SER A 102 -0.30 1.78 -5.20
N ALA A 103 0.14 2.90 -5.77
CA ALA A 103 0.36 3.02 -7.21
C ALA A 103 1.64 2.28 -7.62
N ASN A 104 1.61 1.66 -8.81
CA ASN A 104 2.74 0.96 -9.42
C ASN A 104 3.78 1.93 -10.02
N VAL A 105 3.44 3.21 -10.12
CA VAL A 105 4.27 4.30 -10.62
C VAL A 105 4.08 5.54 -9.75
N GLY A 106 5.08 6.42 -9.72
CA GLY A 106 5.01 7.69 -8.98
C GLY A 106 4.00 8.67 -9.59
N TYR A 107 3.51 9.59 -8.75
CA TYR A 107 2.58 10.64 -9.16
C TYR A 107 3.13 11.43 -10.36
N GLY A 108 2.23 11.80 -11.27
CA GLY A 108 2.54 12.51 -12.51
C GLY A 108 2.94 11.60 -13.68
N PHE A 109 3.22 10.32 -13.43
CA PHE A 109 3.47 9.37 -14.51
C PHE A 109 2.19 9.10 -15.31
N ASN A 110 2.29 9.15 -16.64
CA ASN A 110 1.23 8.73 -17.55
C ASN A 110 1.86 8.24 -18.86
N GLY A 111 1.86 6.93 -19.08
CA GLY A 111 2.50 6.34 -20.25
C GLY A 111 2.42 4.83 -20.27
N THR A 112 3.23 4.18 -21.09
CA THR A 112 3.31 2.73 -21.20
C THR A 112 4.66 2.21 -20.73
N LYS A 113 4.69 0.97 -20.23
CA LYS A 113 5.91 0.22 -19.97
C LYS A 113 5.84 -1.11 -20.71
N SER A 114 6.97 -1.51 -21.29
CA SER A 114 7.11 -2.81 -21.94
C SER A 114 7.49 -3.88 -20.92
N LEU A 115 6.76 -4.99 -20.92
CA LEU A 115 6.92 -6.12 -19.99
C LEU A 115 7.04 -7.40 -20.79
N SER A 116 7.99 -8.27 -20.45
CA SER A 116 8.07 -9.61 -21.04
C SER A 116 7.16 -10.56 -20.25
N THR A 117 6.18 -11.15 -20.94
CA THR A 117 5.27 -12.14 -20.35
C THR A 117 5.44 -13.46 -21.06
N THR A 118 5.56 -14.54 -20.28
CA THR A 118 5.71 -15.91 -20.77
C THR A 118 4.55 -16.77 -20.32
N TRP A 119 3.97 -17.55 -21.23
CA TRP A 119 2.89 -18.49 -20.96
C TRP A 119 3.28 -19.89 -21.41
N SER A 120 3.07 -20.89 -20.56
CA SER A 120 3.17 -22.30 -20.96
C SER A 120 1.91 -22.71 -21.72
N ILE A 121 2.02 -23.40 -22.84
CA ILE A 121 0.93 -23.75 -23.75
C ILE A 121 0.86 -25.28 -23.88
N PRO A 122 0.04 -25.99 -23.09
CA PRO A 122 -0.26 -27.41 -23.31
C PRO A 122 -1.03 -27.62 -24.62
N LYS A 123 -1.22 -28.88 -25.02
CA LYS A 123 -1.99 -29.24 -26.22
C LYS A 123 -3.36 -28.54 -26.27
N GLY A 124 -3.66 -27.91 -27.41
CA GLY A 124 -4.91 -27.22 -27.69
C GLY A 124 -4.73 -25.77 -28.12
N LYS A 125 -5.85 -25.03 -28.14
CA LYS A 125 -5.91 -23.61 -28.47
C LYS A 125 -6.09 -22.79 -27.20
N TRP A 126 -5.41 -21.65 -27.13
CA TRP A 126 -5.36 -20.83 -25.94
C TRP A 126 -5.40 -19.35 -26.30
N LYS A 127 -6.16 -18.58 -25.53
CA LYS A 127 -6.20 -17.11 -25.56
C LYS A 127 -5.32 -16.58 -24.43
N LEU A 128 -4.25 -15.89 -24.81
CA LEU A 128 -3.30 -15.24 -23.91
C LEU A 128 -3.66 -13.77 -23.81
N THR A 129 -3.78 -13.26 -22.59
CA THR A 129 -4.10 -11.85 -22.36
C THR A 129 -3.15 -11.24 -21.35
N ALA A 130 -2.89 -9.95 -21.48
CA ALA A 130 -2.20 -9.16 -20.47
C ALA A 130 -2.75 -7.74 -20.42
N GLY A 131 -2.56 -7.08 -19.29
CA GLY A 131 -3.19 -5.80 -19.04
C GLY A 131 -2.75 -5.13 -17.75
N SER A 132 -3.40 -4.01 -17.47
CA SER A 132 -3.21 -3.20 -16.27
C SER A 132 -4.42 -3.34 -15.34
N CYS A 133 -4.17 -3.31 -14.03
CA CYS A 133 -5.17 -3.15 -13.00
C CYS A 133 -5.19 -1.70 -12.53
N TRP A 134 -6.37 -1.11 -12.49
CA TRP A 134 -6.60 0.31 -12.23
C TRP A 134 -7.37 0.50 -10.93
N VAL A 135 -7.11 1.64 -10.29
CA VAL A 135 -7.85 2.17 -9.17
C VAL A 135 -8.35 3.57 -9.55
N LYS A 136 -9.62 3.82 -9.27
CA LYS A 136 -10.21 5.16 -9.25
C LYS A 136 -10.58 5.49 -7.82
N SER A 137 -9.76 6.31 -7.16
CA SER A 137 -10.01 6.77 -5.79
C SER A 137 -10.68 8.14 -5.82
N THR A 138 -11.79 8.29 -5.11
CA THR A 138 -12.58 9.51 -5.07
C THR A 138 -12.61 10.08 -3.65
N GLY A 139 -12.62 11.39 -3.56
CA GLY A 139 -12.72 12.11 -2.30
C GLY A 139 -13.28 13.51 -2.49
N THR A 140 -13.15 14.32 -1.45
CA THR A 140 -13.61 15.72 -1.47
C THR A 140 -12.48 16.63 -1.02
N ARG A 141 -12.24 17.69 -1.79
CA ARG A 141 -11.31 18.75 -1.47
C ARG A 141 -12.10 19.95 -0.93
N TYR A 142 -11.65 20.52 0.18
CA TYR A 142 -12.28 21.67 0.84
C TYR A 142 -11.29 22.81 0.94
N LYS A 143 -11.79 24.05 0.84
CA LYS A 143 -11.05 25.24 1.21
C LYS A 143 -11.22 25.49 2.71
N VAL A 144 -10.12 25.73 3.41
CA VAL A 144 -10.13 26.08 4.83
C VAL A 144 -10.36 27.58 4.97
N VAL A 145 -11.35 27.98 5.76
CA VAL A 145 -11.67 29.38 6.07
C VAL A 145 -11.76 29.60 7.58
N PRO A 146 -11.53 30.82 8.09
CA PRO A 146 -11.60 31.08 9.52
C PRO A 146 -12.98 30.75 10.14
N PRO A 147 -13.03 30.36 11.43
CA PRO A 147 -11.90 30.03 12.29
C PRO A 147 -11.31 28.63 12.06
N CYS A 148 -12.02 27.75 11.34
CA CYS A 148 -11.59 26.37 11.07
C CYS A 148 -12.59 25.63 10.17
N LYS A 149 -13.32 26.35 9.32
CA LYS A 149 -14.45 25.81 8.56
C LYS A 149 -13.99 25.30 7.20
N ASN A 150 -14.52 24.14 6.82
CA ASN A 150 -14.34 23.57 5.50
C ASN A 150 -15.46 24.05 4.59
N THR A 151 -15.12 24.72 3.50
CA THR A 151 -16.07 25.26 2.53
C THR A 151 -15.72 24.80 1.11
N ASN A 152 -16.59 25.10 0.15
CA ASN A 152 -16.40 24.80 -1.28
C ASN A 152 -16.04 23.34 -1.57
N PRO A 153 -16.88 22.37 -1.14
CA PRO A 153 -16.62 20.95 -1.36
C PRO A 153 -16.52 20.68 -2.87
N THR A 154 -15.36 20.17 -3.30
CA THR A 154 -15.10 19.84 -4.70
C THR A 154 -14.69 18.38 -4.81
N THR A 155 -15.34 17.62 -5.70
CA THR A 155 -14.97 16.23 -5.93
C THR A 155 -13.57 16.14 -6.54
N VAL A 156 -12.71 15.36 -5.91
CA VAL A 156 -11.36 15.06 -6.38
C VAL A 156 -11.25 13.58 -6.67
N THR A 157 -10.58 13.22 -7.77
CA THR A 157 -10.44 11.85 -8.24
C THR A 157 -8.99 11.60 -8.62
N ALA A 158 -8.39 10.59 -7.99
CA ALA A 158 -7.13 10.00 -8.40
C ALA A 158 -7.38 8.76 -9.26
N ASN A 159 -6.71 8.65 -10.40
CA ASN A 159 -6.71 7.47 -11.24
C ASN A 159 -5.29 6.94 -11.35
N TYR A 160 -5.10 5.67 -11.01
CA TYR A 160 -3.77 5.08 -11.05
C TYR A 160 -3.79 3.58 -11.27
N THR A 161 -2.70 3.08 -11.84
CA THR A 161 -2.45 1.64 -11.98
C THR A 161 -1.75 1.12 -10.74
N TYR A 162 -2.18 -0.03 -10.21
CA TYR A 162 -1.58 -0.65 -9.01
C TYR A 162 -0.89 -1.98 -9.30
N ALA A 163 -1.23 -2.64 -10.40
CA ALA A 163 -0.63 -3.91 -10.79
C ALA A 163 -0.74 -4.10 -12.31
N THR A 164 0.05 -5.04 -12.82
CA THR A 164 -0.10 -5.63 -14.15
C THR A 164 -0.59 -7.05 -13.99
N TRP A 165 -1.34 -7.55 -14.96
CA TRP A 165 -1.87 -8.91 -14.94
C TRP A 165 -1.66 -9.59 -16.29
N SER A 166 -1.58 -10.91 -16.24
CA SER A 166 -1.60 -11.77 -17.42
C SER A 166 -2.44 -13.00 -17.14
N ASP A 167 -3.11 -13.51 -18.16
CA ASP A 167 -3.94 -14.71 -18.06
C ASP A 167 -3.82 -15.55 -19.34
N LYS A 168 -4.22 -16.81 -19.22
CA LYS A 168 -4.31 -17.77 -20.32
C LYS A 168 -5.57 -18.60 -20.14
N VAL A 169 -6.46 -18.52 -21.11
CA VAL A 169 -7.75 -19.23 -21.11
C VAL A 169 -7.79 -20.22 -22.27
N LYS A 170 -8.20 -21.47 -22.01
CA LYS A 170 -8.38 -22.46 -23.08
C LYS A 170 -9.51 -22.04 -24.00
N GLN A 171 -9.38 -22.29 -25.29
CA GLN A 171 -10.41 -22.04 -26.31
C GLN A 171 -11.04 -23.35 -26.77
#